data_AF-A0A367ZLE6-F1
#
_entry.id   AF-A0A367ZLE6-F1
#
_cell.length_a   1.000
_cell.length_b   1.000
_cell.length_c   1.000
_cell.angle_alpha   90.00
_cell.angle_beta   90.00
_cell.angle_gamma   90.00
#
_symmetry.space_group_name_H-M   'P 1'
#
loop_
_entity.id
_entity.type
_entity.pdbx_description
1 polymer ?
#
loop_
_entity_poly.entity_id
_entity_poly.type
_entity_poly.pdbx_seq_one_letter_code
_entity_poly.pdbx_strand_id
1 'polypeptide(L)'
;MLVRLAVMRSCVGLKPSARSMAVLWFAVWLVLFGGGGRPAAGQDALASVGEPQRVDLVAVGDLMVHETQLKTHWVASANAYLFDDDFRFITPYLQLADLAIGNLETVFAGPEKKYSGYPYFNTPDTFAEALARAGFDVLTVANNHALDMGVPGAIRTVEIIRKNGMAVIGGRARPEEDPLLIKEVRGVKVGLLGLSYETGPRGTARTLNGTVMPAAALELLETFRPYKLAEDLPLIEAKVRRLREKGAELIVVVLHWGEEYGKAPTAGQRLMAQHLASAGVDLVFGHHPHVVQKVELLPRPDDGRMLVAWSLGNFISNQRYEFLKRRDTEDGLLMRVVMERDGPGRPWRFAQIGAVPLWVHRHLRAGTWHYHILPLVEALANEAAFGLDTPDSRWRARNSWEQTMAVLGPGSATVPIHPPLPLASFSLLTAVVPPSAAPAAPATPAVPAVPPASSSVSSASPSPSSPSSCSPSPAAPTARPRRSTAPLPAASSAPSSALASPRRP
;
A
#
# COMPACT_ATOMS: atom_id res chain seq x y z
N MET A 1 -40.56 16.65 -23.75
CA MET A 1 -41.87 17.07 -23.22
C MET A 1 -42.86 17.11 -24.39
N LEU A 2 -44.06 16.55 -24.24
CA LEU A 2 -44.99 16.30 -25.36
C LEU A 2 -45.53 17.58 -25.99
N VAL A 3 -45.66 17.58 -27.33
CA VAL A 3 -46.27 18.66 -28.11
C VAL A 3 -47.79 18.49 -28.17
N ARG A 4 -48.52 19.57 -27.89
CA ARG A 4 -49.90 19.78 -28.36
C ARG A 4 -50.07 21.25 -28.72
N LEU A 5 -50.37 21.53 -29.99
CA LEU A 5 -51.10 22.73 -30.37
C LEU A 5 -52.11 22.36 -31.46
N ALA A 6 -53.37 22.74 -31.25
CA ALA A 6 -54.44 22.53 -32.20
C ALA A 6 -55.14 23.87 -32.47
N VAL A 7 -55.24 24.19 -33.77
CA VAL A 7 -56.42 24.77 -34.44
C VAL A 7 -57.08 25.99 -33.79
N MET A 8 -57.06 27.13 -34.49
CA MET A 8 -58.30 27.68 -35.06
C MET A 8 -58.07 28.64 -36.24
N ARG A 9 -59.02 28.62 -37.18
CA ARG A 9 -59.14 29.53 -38.34
C ARG A 9 -60.15 30.63 -38.05
N SER A 10 -59.96 31.80 -38.66
CA SER A 10 -60.96 32.79 -39.16
C SER A 10 -60.20 34.09 -39.46
N CYS A 11 -60.50 34.93 -40.45
CA CYS A 11 -61.48 34.87 -41.55
C CYS A 11 -61.03 35.85 -42.67
N VAL A 12 -61.93 36.14 -43.63
CA VAL A 12 -61.82 37.10 -44.76
C VAL A 12 -61.37 36.45 -46.08
N GLY A 13 -62.25 36.54 -47.08
CA GLY A 13 -62.08 35.91 -48.39
C GLY A 13 -61.69 36.90 -49.48
N LEU A 14 -60.74 36.48 -50.31
CA LEU A 14 -60.58 36.89 -51.70
C LEU A 14 -60.23 35.62 -52.49
N LYS A 15 -60.85 35.41 -53.66
CA LYS A 15 -60.51 34.30 -54.57
C LYS A 15 -59.34 34.74 -55.47
N PRO A 16 -58.14 34.13 -55.41
CA PRO A 16 -57.11 34.33 -56.42
C PRO A 16 -57.41 33.48 -57.65
N SER A 17 -57.03 33.96 -58.83
CA SER A 17 -57.21 33.24 -60.10
C SER A 17 -56.18 32.11 -60.29
N ALA A 18 -56.37 31.27 -61.31
CA ALA A 18 -55.55 30.08 -61.56
C ALA A 18 -54.03 30.33 -61.75
N ARG A 19 -53.60 31.60 -61.95
CA ARG A 19 -52.16 31.95 -62.00
C ARG A 19 -51.49 32.05 -60.62
N SER A 20 -52.24 32.18 -59.53
CA SER A 20 -51.66 32.27 -58.18
C SER A 20 -51.34 30.91 -57.53
N MET A 21 -51.89 29.80 -58.03
CA MET A 21 -51.55 28.46 -57.52
C MET A 21 -50.23 27.92 -58.06
N ALA A 22 -49.81 28.30 -59.27
CA ALA A 22 -48.56 27.81 -59.87
C ALA A 22 -47.30 28.22 -59.08
N VAL A 23 -47.27 29.46 -58.58
CA VAL A 23 -46.14 29.99 -57.80
C VAL A 23 -46.03 29.30 -56.44
N LEU A 24 -47.17 28.97 -55.80
CA LEU A 24 -47.17 28.30 -54.49
C LEU A 24 -46.67 26.85 -54.57
N TRP A 25 -47.02 26.13 -55.65
CA TRP A 25 -46.56 24.74 -55.84
C TRP A 25 -45.07 24.64 -56.23
N PHE A 26 -44.53 25.62 -56.96
CA PHE A 26 -43.10 25.65 -57.27
C PHE A 26 -42.23 25.92 -56.03
N ALA A 27 -42.71 26.78 -55.11
CA ALA A 27 -42.05 27.03 -53.82
C ALA A 27 -42.08 25.79 -52.90
N VAL A 28 -43.19 25.06 -52.84
CA VAL A 28 -43.30 23.82 -52.04
C VAL A 28 -42.42 22.70 -52.61
N TRP A 29 -42.27 22.59 -53.94
CA TRP A 29 -41.40 21.58 -54.54
C TRP A 29 -39.90 21.86 -54.30
N LEU A 30 -39.48 23.13 -54.32
CA LEU A 30 -38.13 23.54 -53.93
C LEU A 30 -37.82 23.28 -52.46
N VAL A 31 -38.79 23.42 -51.55
CA VAL A 31 -38.62 23.13 -50.12
C VAL A 31 -38.60 21.63 -49.81
N LEU A 32 -39.28 20.79 -50.61
CA LEU A 32 -39.39 19.35 -50.35
C LEU A 32 -38.43 18.47 -51.15
N PHE A 33 -38.03 18.84 -52.37
CA PHE A 33 -37.27 17.96 -53.29
C PHE A 33 -36.18 18.66 -54.14
N GLY A 34 -35.96 19.97 -53.98
CA GLY A 34 -35.06 20.77 -54.83
C GLY A 34 -33.60 20.83 -54.37
N GLY A 35 -32.79 19.87 -54.83
CA GLY A 35 -31.37 19.66 -54.57
C GLY A 35 -30.45 20.85 -54.19
N GLY A 36 -29.57 20.60 -53.21
CA GLY A 36 -28.44 21.44 -52.85
C GLY A 36 -27.57 20.77 -51.80
N GLY A 37 -26.46 20.17 -52.22
CA GLY A 37 -25.54 19.45 -51.33
C GLY A 37 -24.89 20.39 -50.31
N ARG A 38 -25.49 20.50 -49.12
CA ARG A 38 -24.74 20.90 -47.93
C ARG A 38 -23.68 19.82 -47.66
N PRO A 39 -22.42 20.18 -47.36
CA PRO A 39 -21.50 19.19 -46.82
C PRO A 39 -22.12 18.62 -45.54
N ALA A 40 -22.12 17.29 -45.41
CA ALA A 40 -22.46 16.59 -44.17
C ALA A 40 -21.31 16.75 -43.16
N ALA A 41 -21.01 18.00 -42.80
CA ALA A 41 -19.99 18.38 -41.85
C ALA A 41 -20.69 18.84 -40.56
N GLY A 42 -20.69 17.97 -39.54
CA GLY A 42 -21.14 18.35 -38.20
C GLY A 42 -22.15 17.45 -37.49
N GLN A 43 -22.44 16.23 -37.97
CA GLN A 43 -23.24 15.26 -37.19
C GLN A 43 -22.52 13.92 -36.93
N ASP A 44 -21.56 13.50 -37.75
CA ASP A 44 -20.74 12.29 -37.51
C ASP A 44 -19.53 12.53 -36.58
N ALA A 45 -19.53 13.60 -35.79
CA ALA A 45 -18.44 13.97 -34.88
C ALA A 45 -18.85 14.11 -33.40
N LEU A 46 -20.09 13.75 -33.05
CA LEU A 46 -20.38 13.27 -31.70
C LEU A 46 -19.93 11.80 -31.61
N ALA A 47 -18.60 11.60 -31.67
CA ALA A 47 -18.02 10.35 -31.21
C ALA A 47 -18.58 10.09 -29.81
N SER A 48 -19.24 8.95 -29.62
CA SER A 48 -19.89 8.59 -28.36
C SER A 48 -18.89 8.78 -27.24
N VAL A 49 -19.09 9.83 -26.43
CA VAL A 49 -18.25 10.10 -25.27
C VAL A 49 -18.57 8.96 -24.32
N GLY A 50 -17.69 7.95 -24.31
CA GLY A 50 -17.93 6.72 -23.58
C GLY A 50 -18.15 7.04 -22.10
N GLU A 51 -18.98 6.23 -21.43
CA GLU A 51 -19.44 6.53 -20.07
C GLU A 51 -18.28 6.94 -19.14
N PRO A 52 -18.47 7.96 -18.28
CA PRO A 52 -17.44 8.41 -17.34
C PRO A 52 -16.88 7.25 -16.52
N GLN A 53 -15.55 7.15 -16.48
CA GLN A 53 -14.87 6.07 -15.76
C GLN A 53 -14.26 6.61 -14.47
N ARG A 54 -14.42 5.84 -13.40
CA ARG A 54 -13.96 6.14 -12.04
C ARG A 54 -13.28 4.89 -11.47
N VAL A 55 -12.13 5.08 -10.84
CA VAL A 55 -11.38 4.01 -10.13
C VAL A 55 -11.08 4.51 -8.72
N ASP A 56 -11.47 3.73 -7.72
CA ASP A 56 -11.27 4.01 -6.30
C ASP A 56 -10.12 3.14 -5.77
N LEU A 57 -8.99 3.74 -5.42
CA LEU A 57 -7.81 3.03 -4.92
C LEU A 57 -7.60 3.35 -3.44
N VAL A 58 -7.19 2.36 -2.65
CA VAL A 58 -6.62 2.58 -1.31
C VAL A 58 -5.22 1.96 -1.21
N ALA A 59 -4.33 2.66 -0.55
CA ALA A 59 -3.00 2.19 -0.20
C ALA A 59 -2.73 2.41 1.28
N VAL A 60 -2.04 1.47 1.91
CA VAL A 60 -1.72 1.51 3.34
C VAL A 60 -0.24 1.28 3.60
N GLY A 61 0.20 1.60 4.81
CA GLY A 61 1.58 1.43 5.29
C GLY A 61 2.07 0.00 5.47
N ASP A 62 3.14 -0.14 6.24
CA ASP A 62 3.89 -1.39 6.39
C ASP A 62 3.10 -2.46 7.18
N LEU A 63 3.09 -3.70 6.67
CA LEU A 63 2.45 -4.88 7.26
C LEU A 63 3.49 -5.78 7.91
N MET A 64 3.69 -5.65 9.22
CA MET A 64 4.71 -6.37 9.99
C MET A 64 4.12 -7.16 11.16
N VAL A 65 4.63 -8.38 11.37
CA VAL A 65 4.26 -9.21 12.53
C VAL A 65 5.49 -9.46 13.40
N HIS A 66 5.58 -8.71 14.51
CA HIS A 66 6.66 -8.85 15.48
C HIS A 66 6.41 -9.99 16.48
N GLU A 67 7.46 -10.37 17.20
CA GLU A 67 7.44 -11.45 18.21
C GLU A 67 6.29 -11.35 19.23
N THR A 68 5.91 -10.14 19.66
CA THR A 68 4.77 -9.94 20.58
C THR A 68 3.43 -10.21 19.89
N GLN A 69 3.28 -9.86 18.61
CA GLN A 69 2.07 -10.19 17.83
C GLN A 69 1.99 -11.70 17.60
N LEU A 70 3.09 -12.39 17.26
CA LEU A 70 3.11 -13.85 17.13
C LEU A 70 2.64 -14.55 18.42
N LYS A 71 3.15 -14.14 19.58
CA LYS A 71 2.72 -14.67 20.90
C LYS A 71 1.26 -14.37 21.21
N THR A 72 0.75 -13.24 20.75
CA THR A 72 -0.62 -12.77 21.01
C THR A 72 -1.64 -13.52 20.17
N HIS A 73 -1.34 -13.77 18.89
CA HIS A 73 -2.30 -14.36 17.95
C HIS A 73 -2.33 -15.88 17.97
N TRP A 74 -1.43 -16.54 18.70
CA TRP A 74 -1.49 -17.99 18.93
C TRP A 74 -2.67 -18.38 19.83
N VAL A 75 -3.64 -19.10 19.27
CA VAL A 75 -4.83 -19.59 19.99
C VAL A 75 -4.71 -21.11 20.15
N ALA A 76 -4.28 -21.53 21.34
CA ALA A 76 -3.98 -22.94 21.64
C ALA A 76 -5.19 -23.89 21.44
N SER A 77 -6.41 -23.43 21.71
CA SER A 77 -7.64 -24.22 21.49
C SER A 77 -7.99 -24.40 20.01
N ALA A 78 -7.51 -23.52 19.13
CA ALA A 78 -7.66 -23.62 17.68
C ALA A 78 -6.42 -24.26 17.01
N ASN A 79 -5.32 -24.43 17.75
CA ASN A 79 -4.00 -24.83 17.24
C ASN A 79 -3.54 -23.98 16.03
N ALA A 80 -3.86 -22.68 16.06
CA ALA A 80 -3.71 -21.77 14.93
C ALA A 80 -3.32 -20.35 15.38
N TYR A 81 -2.81 -19.55 14.45
CA TYR A 81 -2.63 -18.12 14.62
C TYR A 81 -3.80 -17.37 13.98
N LEU A 82 -4.51 -16.52 14.74
CA LEU A 82 -5.69 -15.79 14.26
C LEU A 82 -5.41 -14.29 14.25
N PHE A 83 -5.42 -13.67 13.07
CA PHE A 83 -5.08 -12.25 12.86
C PHE A 83 -6.27 -11.38 12.42
N ASP A 84 -7.42 -11.97 12.14
CA ASP A 84 -8.62 -11.28 11.64
C ASP A 84 -9.05 -10.10 12.51
N ASP A 85 -8.84 -10.23 13.83
CA ASP A 85 -9.24 -9.22 14.79
C ASP A 85 -8.49 -7.89 14.60
N ASP A 86 -7.24 -7.94 14.13
CA ASP A 86 -6.39 -6.76 13.91
C ASP A 86 -7.03 -5.76 12.95
N PHE A 87 -7.74 -6.28 11.94
CA PHE A 87 -8.29 -5.53 10.81
C PHE A 87 -9.75 -5.10 10.99
N ARG A 88 -10.43 -5.51 12.08
CA ARG A 88 -11.89 -5.37 12.28
C ARG A 88 -12.49 -4.00 11.94
N PHE A 89 -11.76 -2.91 12.22
CA PHE A 89 -12.22 -1.54 12.05
C PHE A 89 -11.81 -0.92 10.71
N ILE A 90 -10.82 -1.50 10.02
CA ILE A 90 -10.28 -0.98 8.76
C ILE A 90 -10.76 -1.77 7.54
N THR A 91 -11.20 -3.02 7.71
CA THR A 91 -11.84 -3.85 6.66
C THR A 91 -12.90 -3.10 5.83
N PRO A 92 -13.82 -2.29 6.40
CA PRO A 92 -14.78 -1.53 5.60
C PRO A 92 -14.12 -0.57 4.60
N TYR A 93 -13.00 0.07 4.96
CA TYR A 93 -12.28 1.01 4.10
C TYR A 93 -11.55 0.30 2.95
N LEU A 94 -11.02 -0.89 3.22
CA LEU A 94 -10.35 -1.73 2.22
C LEU A 94 -11.37 -2.29 1.21
N GLN A 95 -12.47 -2.88 1.69
CA GLN A 95 -13.50 -3.50 0.86
C GLN A 95 -14.37 -2.50 0.07
N LEU A 96 -14.32 -1.20 0.39
CA LEU A 96 -14.98 -0.14 -0.38
C LEU A 96 -14.20 0.31 -1.62
N ALA A 97 -12.91 -0.02 -1.69
CA ALA A 97 -12.07 0.33 -2.81
C ALA A 97 -12.25 -0.66 -3.97
N ASP A 98 -11.93 -0.21 -5.18
CA ASP A 98 -11.81 -1.07 -6.36
C ASP A 98 -10.41 -1.74 -6.44
N LEU A 99 -9.45 -1.22 -5.68
CA LEU A 99 -8.10 -1.75 -5.57
C LEU A 99 -7.46 -1.39 -4.22
N ALA A 100 -7.20 -2.38 -3.37
CA ALA A 100 -6.48 -2.21 -2.09
C ALA A 100 -5.03 -2.72 -2.14
N ILE A 101 -4.08 -1.84 -1.78
CA ILE A 101 -2.62 -2.06 -1.93
C ILE A 101 -1.90 -1.95 -0.56
N GLY A 102 -0.98 -2.88 -0.26
CA GLY A 102 -0.13 -2.83 0.95
C GLY A 102 1.31 -3.27 0.73
N ASN A 103 2.20 -2.94 1.68
CA ASN A 103 3.59 -3.45 1.74
C ASN A 103 3.68 -4.62 2.73
N LEU A 104 3.91 -5.84 2.24
CA LEU A 104 4.11 -7.00 3.09
C LEU A 104 5.57 -7.09 3.52
N GLU A 105 5.89 -6.45 4.65
CA GLU A 105 7.23 -6.39 5.22
C GLU A 105 7.48 -7.53 6.21
N THR A 106 7.19 -8.74 5.72
CA THR A 106 7.39 -10.01 6.40
C THR A 106 7.40 -11.14 5.37
N VAL A 107 7.85 -12.34 5.78
CA VAL A 107 8.04 -13.49 4.89
C VAL A 107 7.16 -14.64 5.35
N PHE A 108 6.56 -15.38 4.42
CA PHE A 108 5.85 -16.64 4.69
C PHE A 108 6.76 -17.82 4.34
N ALA A 109 7.68 -18.17 5.24
CA ALA A 109 8.67 -19.23 5.04
C ALA A 109 8.34 -20.56 5.75
N GLY A 110 7.11 -20.69 6.25
CA GLY A 110 6.59 -21.92 6.86
C GLY A 110 7.07 -22.19 8.29
N PRO A 111 6.39 -23.09 9.03
CA PRO A 111 6.73 -23.43 10.42
C PRO A 111 8.08 -24.16 10.55
N GLU A 112 8.57 -24.81 9.49
CA GLU A 112 9.85 -25.51 9.44
C GLU A 112 11.07 -24.58 9.59
N LYS A 113 10.91 -23.30 9.24
CA LYS A 113 11.89 -22.24 9.50
C LYS A 113 11.75 -21.60 10.87
N LYS A 114 10.71 -22.00 11.64
CA LYS A 114 10.21 -21.38 12.88
C LYS A 114 9.70 -19.95 12.65
N TYR A 115 8.53 -19.62 13.18
CA TYR A 115 8.03 -18.25 13.13
C TYR A 115 8.83 -17.31 14.06
N SER A 116 9.06 -16.09 13.60
CA SER A 116 9.91 -15.10 14.26
C SER A 116 9.53 -13.68 13.85
N GLY A 117 9.68 -12.73 14.79
CA GLY A 117 9.70 -11.31 14.46
C GLY A 117 11.12 -10.81 14.14
N TYR A 118 11.29 -9.49 14.17
CA TYR A 118 12.59 -8.80 14.08
C TYR A 118 13.71 -9.49 14.88
N PRO A 119 14.94 -9.65 14.34
CA PRO A 119 15.44 -9.03 13.10
C PRO A 119 15.21 -9.83 11.81
N TYR A 120 14.74 -11.07 11.89
CA TYR A 120 14.50 -11.92 10.71
C TYR A 120 13.08 -12.47 10.75
N PHE A 121 12.20 -11.87 9.97
CA PHE A 121 10.77 -12.14 10.01
C PHE A 121 10.39 -13.45 9.31
N ASN A 122 9.55 -14.24 9.98
CA ASN A 122 8.81 -15.36 9.39
C ASN A 122 7.43 -15.45 10.07
N THR A 123 6.37 -15.27 9.29
CA THR A 123 4.99 -15.14 9.76
C THR A 123 4.15 -16.36 9.35
N PRO A 124 3.18 -16.79 10.15
CA PRO A 124 2.22 -17.82 9.76
C PRO A 124 1.41 -17.45 8.51
N ASP A 125 1.16 -18.43 7.65
CA ASP A 125 0.37 -18.25 6.41
C ASP A 125 -1.04 -17.68 6.68
N THR A 126 -1.60 -17.90 7.88
CA THR A 126 -2.91 -17.36 8.29
C THR A 126 -2.96 -15.84 8.35
N PHE A 127 -1.81 -15.14 8.40
CA PHE A 127 -1.77 -13.69 8.22
C PHE A 127 -2.11 -13.29 6.77
N ALA A 128 -1.65 -14.05 5.77
CA ALA A 128 -2.04 -13.83 4.38
C ALA A 128 -3.54 -14.07 4.17
N GLU A 129 -4.10 -15.08 4.84
CA GLU A 129 -5.55 -15.33 4.80
C GLU A 129 -6.35 -14.19 5.43
N ALA A 130 -5.89 -13.64 6.56
CA ALA A 130 -6.52 -12.49 7.22
C ALA A 130 -6.44 -11.23 6.37
N LEU A 131 -5.32 -10.98 5.67
CA LEU A 131 -5.19 -9.89 4.70
C LEU A 131 -6.18 -10.05 3.53
N ALA A 132 -6.32 -11.26 2.97
CA ALA A 132 -7.31 -11.51 1.92
C ALA A 132 -8.75 -11.26 2.42
N ARG A 133 -9.10 -11.73 3.63
CA ARG A 133 -10.43 -11.48 4.23
C ARG A 133 -10.67 -10.01 4.58
N ALA A 134 -9.63 -9.27 4.98
CA ALA A 134 -9.69 -7.83 5.19
C ALA A 134 -9.92 -7.02 3.90
N GLY A 135 -9.70 -7.62 2.73
CA GLY A 135 -10.00 -7.02 1.43
C GLY A 135 -8.78 -6.46 0.68
N PHE A 136 -7.57 -6.97 0.93
CA PHE A 136 -6.39 -6.62 0.12
C PHE A 136 -6.45 -7.25 -1.28
N ASP A 137 -6.10 -6.49 -2.32
CA ASP A 137 -5.99 -6.97 -3.71
C ASP A 137 -4.55 -7.25 -4.13
N VAL A 138 -3.62 -6.41 -3.68
CA VAL A 138 -2.23 -6.38 -4.16
C VAL A 138 -1.30 -6.14 -2.99
N LEU A 139 -0.27 -6.99 -2.87
CA LEU A 139 0.82 -6.77 -1.93
C LEU A 139 2.12 -6.56 -2.70
N THR A 140 2.88 -5.52 -2.34
CA THR A 140 4.31 -5.50 -2.68
C THR A 140 5.08 -6.38 -1.70
N VAL A 141 6.01 -7.18 -2.22
CA VAL A 141 7.01 -7.92 -1.43
C VAL A 141 8.42 -7.37 -1.64
N ALA A 142 8.56 -6.29 -2.42
CA ALA A 142 9.83 -5.58 -2.53
C ALA A 142 10.02 -4.65 -1.34
N ASN A 143 10.73 -5.14 -0.33
CA ASN A 143 11.20 -4.39 0.83
C ASN A 143 12.55 -4.96 1.31
N ASN A 144 13.18 -4.30 2.29
CA ASN A 144 14.41 -4.77 2.93
C ASN A 144 14.28 -6.21 3.49
N HIS A 145 13.16 -6.55 4.14
CA HIS A 145 12.93 -7.83 4.80
C HIS A 145 12.60 -9.01 3.86
N ALA A 146 12.49 -8.77 2.55
CA ALA A 146 12.13 -9.79 1.56
C ALA A 146 13.05 -11.03 1.50
N LEU A 147 14.28 -10.93 2.03
CA LEU A 147 15.27 -12.02 2.05
C LEU A 147 15.58 -12.57 3.45
N ASP A 148 14.80 -12.23 4.48
CA ASP A 148 15.04 -12.68 5.86
C ASP A 148 15.09 -14.21 6.03
N MET A 149 14.37 -14.94 5.15
CA MET A 149 14.38 -16.42 5.08
C MET A 149 15.01 -16.93 3.78
N GLY A 150 15.80 -16.09 3.12
CA GLY A 150 16.50 -16.36 1.86
C GLY A 150 15.57 -16.50 0.65
N VAL A 151 16.17 -16.86 -0.50
CA VAL A 151 15.45 -17.04 -1.78
C VAL A 151 14.24 -18.01 -1.67
N PRO A 152 14.32 -19.18 -0.98
CA PRO A 152 13.16 -20.04 -0.83
C PRO A 152 12.01 -19.39 -0.06
N GLY A 153 12.31 -18.57 0.96
CA GLY A 153 11.30 -17.80 1.70
C GLY A 153 10.65 -16.72 0.84
N ALA A 154 11.43 -16.02 0.02
CA ALA A 154 10.91 -15.03 -0.93
C ALA A 154 9.95 -15.67 -1.95
N ILE A 155 10.34 -16.79 -2.57
CA ILE A 155 9.50 -17.56 -3.52
C ILE A 155 8.21 -18.02 -2.83
N ARG A 156 8.31 -18.70 -1.69
CA ARG A 156 7.14 -19.19 -0.93
C ARG A 156 6.20 -18.06 -0.52
N THR A 157 6.73 -16.87 -0.22
CA THR A 157 5.91 -15.69 0.11
C THR A 157 5.04 -15.26 -1.08
N VAL A 158 5.63 -15.18 -2.29
CA VAL A 158 4.87 -14.90 -3.52
C VAL A 158 3.78 -15.96 -3.75
N GLU A 159 4.09 -17.24 -3.52
CA GLU A 159 3.15 -18.36 -3.67
C GLU A 159 1.99 -18.31 -2.66
N ILE A 160 2.26 -18.02 -1.38
CA ILE A 160 1.23 -17.93 -0.34
C ILE A 160 0.29 -16.74 -0.55
N ILE A 161 0.80 -15.59 -1.01
CA ILE A 161 -0.05 -14.44 -1.34
C ILE A 161 -0.99 -14.80 -2.51
N ARG A 162 -0.45 -15.38 -3.59
CA ARG A 162 -1.22 -15.82 -4.76
C ARG A 162 -2.24 -16.92 -4.43
N LYS A 163 -1.88 -17.87 -3.55
CA LYS A 163 -2.78 -18.92 -3.05
C LYS A 163 -4.01 -18.34 -2.34
N ASN A 164 -3.87 -17.16 -1.72
CA ASN A 164 -4.95 -16.43 -1.06
C ASN A 164 -5.71 -15.46 -1.99
N GLY A 165 -5.52 -15.57 -3.31
CA GLY A 165 -6.25 -14.76 -4.31
C GLY A 165 -5.72 -13.34 -4.51
N MET A 166 -4.70 -12.93 -3.76
CA MET A 166 -4.06 -11.63 -3.88
C MET A 166 -2.99 -11.62 -4.98
N ALA A 167 -2.84 -10.48 -5.67
CA ALA A 167 -1.75 -10.26 -6.61
C ALA A 167 -0.48 -9.81 -5.89
N VAL A 168 0.67 -10.03 -6.54
CA VAL A 168 2.00 -9.67 -6.02
C VAL A 168 2.71 -8.74 -7.00
N ILE A 169 3.35 -7.71 -6.47
CA ILE A 169 4.29 -6.84 -7.19
C ILE A 169 5.63 -6.78 -6.47
N GLY A 170 6.67 -6.37 -7.19
CA GLY A 170 8.02 -6.22 -6.65
C GLY A 170 8.79 -7.52 -6.40
N GLY A 171 8.12 -8.67 -6.41
CA GLY A 171 8.74 -9.99 -6.39
C GLY A 171 8.00 -11.00 -7.26
N ARG A 172 8.72 -12.03 -7.70
CA ARG A 172 8.19 -13.15 -8.50
C ARG A 172 8.66 -14.51 -7.95
N ALA A 173 7.91 -15.56 -8.28
CA ALA A 173 8.23 -16.92 -7.84
C ALA A 173 9.26 -17.61 -8.76
N ARG A 174 9.34 -17.17 -10.02
CA ARG A 174 10.23 -17.72 -11.05
C ARG A 174 10.81 -16.59 -11.92
N PRO A 175 12.08 -16.67 -12.38
CA PRO A 175 12.75 -15.57 -13.09
C PRO A 175 12.03 -15.09 -14.36
N GLU A 176 11.38 -16.00 -15.08
CA GLU A 176 10.69 -15.75 -16.35
C GLU A 176 9.33 -15.06 -16.22
N GLU A 177 8.80 -14.89 -15.01
CA GLU A 177 7.59 -14.09 -14.78
C GLU A 177 7.87 -12.60 -15.02
N ASP A 178 6.97 -11.91 -15.71
CA ASP A 178 7.14 -10.47 -15.92
C ASP A 178 6.93 -9.71 -14.60
N PRO A 179 7.88 -8.88 -14.14
CA PRO A 179 7.72 -8.08 -12.92
C PRO A 179 6.63 -7.00 -13.01
N LEU A 180 6.10 -6.73 -14.21
CA LEU A 180 5.13 -5.68 -14.47
C LEU A 180 3.71 -6.22 -14.53
N LEU A 181 2.92 -5.93 -13.49
CA LEU A 181 1.53 -6.34 -13.37
C LEU A 181 0.60 -5.31 -14.04
N ILE A 182 -0.37 -5.82 -14.82
CA ILE A 182 -1.55 -5.06 -15.26
C ILE A 182 -2.75 -5.71 -14.57
N LYS A 183 -3.51 -4.96 -13.78
CA LYS A 183 -4.79 -5.40 -13.21
C LYS A 183 -5.92 -4.59 -13.83
N GLU A 184 -6.95 -5.27 -14.31
CA GLU A 184 -8.15 -4.61 -14.84
C GLU A 184 -9.10 -4.30 -13.68
N VAL A 185 -9.50 -3.03 -13.57
CA VAL A 185 -10.31 -2.50 -12.47
C VAL A 185 -11.41 -1.65 -13.09
N ARG A 186 -12.68 -2.07 -12.98
CA ARG A 186 -13.84 -1.43 -13.64
C ARG A 186 -13.62 -1.17 -15.15
N GLY A 187 -12.98 -2.10 -15.86
CA GLY A 187 -12.66 -1.96 -17.28
C GLY A 187 -11.54 -0.97 -17.60
N VAL A 188 -10.74 -0.58 -16.60
CA VAL A 188 -9.55 0.27 -16.72
C VAL A 188 -8.31 -0.56 -16.43
N LYS A 189 -7.28 -0.47 -17.26
CA LYS A 189 -6.01 -1.18 -17.03
C LYS A 189 -5.10 -0.38 -16.10
N VAL A 190 -4.97 -0.83 -14.86
CA VAL A 190 -4.05 -0.26 -13.87
C VAL A 190 -2.72 -1.02 -13.93
N GLY A 191 -1.65 -0.31 -14.29
CA GLY A 191 -0.28 -0.81 -14.26
C GLY A 191 0.35 -0.63 -12.89
N LEU A 192 1.01 -1.67 -12.38
CA LEU A 192 1.50 -1.74 -11.00
C LEU A 192 2.97 -2.19 -11.00
N LEU A 193 3.81 -1.46 -10.25
CA LEU A 193 5.25 -1.73 -10.08
C LEU A 193 5.64 -1.56 -8.59
N GLY A 194 6.24 -2.58 -7.99
CA GLY A 194 6.86 -2.50 -6.66
C GLY A 194 8.38 -2.48 -6.78
N LEU A 195 9.07 -1.68 -5.96
CA LEU A 195 10.53 -1.57 -5.94
C LEU A 195 11.05 -1.36 -4.50
N SER A 196 12.15 -2.02 -4.13
CA SER A 196 12.89 -1.76 -2.88
C SER A 196 14.24 -1.12 -3.14
N TYR A 197 14.67 -0.24 -2.24
CA TYR A 197 16.06 0.19 -2.19
C TYR A 197 17.00 -0.95 -1.76
N GLU A 198 18.24 -0.92 -2.26
CA GLU A 198 19.36 -1.73 -1.78
C GLU A 198 20.19 -0.99 -0.74
N THR A 199 20.72 -1.75 0.22
CA THR A 199 21.71 -1.27 1.19
C THR A 199 23.12 -1.22 0.56
N GLY A 200 24.04 -0.47 1.19
CA GLY A 200 25.39 -0.25 0.67
C GLY A 200 26.15 -1.55 0.33
N PRO A 201 26.88 -1.61 -0.80
CA PRO A 201 27.43 -2.85 -1.33
C PRO A 201 28.56 -3.42 -0.47
N ARG A 202 28.72 -4.76 -0.49
CA ARG A 202 29.89 -5.43 0.11
C ARG A 202 30.87 -5.79 -0.99
N GLY A 203 31.87 -4.93 -1.20
CA GLY A 203 32.74 -5.01 -2.38
C GLY A 203 31.93 -4.71 -3.65
N THR A 204 31.90 -5.64 -4.60
CA THR A 204 31.04 -5.54 -5.79
C THR A 204 29.65 -6.14 -5.60
N ALA A 205 29.39 -6.83 -4.48
CA ALA A 205 28.14 -7.53 -4.24
C ALA A 205 27.00 -6.58 -3.82
N ARG A 206 25.85 -6.70 -4.49
CA ARG A 206 24.58 -6.06 -4.14
C ARG A 206 24.07 -6.57 -2.79
N THR A 207 23.42 -5.72 -2.01
CA THR A 207 22.90 -6.10 -0.69
C THR A 207 21.49 -5.57 -0.43
N LEU A 208 20.71 -6.35 0.32
CA LEU A 208 19.40 -5.98 0.81
C LEU A 208 19.39 -6.22 2.32
N ASN A 209 18.93 -5.24 3.10
CA ASN A 209 18.99 -5.25 4.57
C ASN A 209 20.37 -5.64 5.13
N GLY A 210 21.42 -5.08 4.54
CA GLY A 210 22.82 -5.37 4.86
C GLY A 210 23.34 -6.75 4.43
N THR A 211 22.47 -7.63 3.90
CA THR A 211 22.79 -9.02 3.52
C THR A 211 23.11 -9.13 2.04
N VAL A 212 24.15 -9.91 1.68
CA VAL A 212 24.51 -10.13 0.27
C VAL A 212 23.37 -10.85 -0.45
N MET A 213 22.88 -10.26 -1.53
CA MET A 213 21.85 -10.87 -2.37
C MET A 213 22.47 -12.01 -3.20
N PRO A 214 21.96 -13.26 -3.10
CA PRO A 214 22.32 -14.32 -4.03
C PRO A 214 21.91 -13.94 -5.47
N ALA A 215 22.59 -14.47 -6.49
CA ALA A 215 22.28 -14.17 -7.88
C ALA A 215 20.79 -14.37 -8.23
N ALA A 216 20.21 -15.49 -7.79
CA ALA A 216 18.79 -15.79 -7.95
C ALA A 216 17.85 -14.74 -7.32
N ALA A 217 18.25 -14.04 -6.24
CA ALA A 217 17.44 -12.98 -5.67
C ALA A 217 17.37 -11.74 -6.59
N LEU A 218 18.44 -11.45 -7.33
CA LEU A 218 18.49 -10.36 -8.32
C LEU A 218 17.55 -10.63 -9.51
N GLU A 219 17.25 -11.90 -9.77
CA GLU A 219 16.34 -12.36 -10.81
C GLU A 219 14.89 -12.51 -10.33
N LEU A 220 14.62 -12.29 -9.04
CA LEU A 220 13.30 -12.48 -8.43
C LEU A 220 12.74 -11.23 -7.72
N LEU A 221 13.60 -10.29 -7.27
CA LEU A 221 13.21 -9.08 -6.55
C LEU A 221 13.54 -7.81 -7.33
N GLU A 222 12.53 -6.96 -7.48
CA GLU A 222 12.64 -5.65 -8.12
C GLU A 222 13.27 -4.65 -7.15
N THR A 223 14.49 -4.24 -7.48
CA THR A 223 15.38 -3.48 -6.60
C THR A 223 16.07 -2.34 -7.35
N PHE A 224 16.42 -1.29 -6.62
CA PHE A 224 17.22 -0.16 -7.13
C PHE A 224 18.29 0.24 -6.12
N ARG A 225 19.37 0.88 -6.59
CA ARG A 225 20.58 1.19 -5.82
C ARG A 225 20.63 2.69 -5.54
N PRO A 226 20.31 3.19 -4.33
CA PRO A 226 20.40 4.62 -4.01
C PRO A 226 21.80 5.21 -4.29
N TYR A 227 22.84 4.41 -4.05
CA TYR A 227 24.24 4.76 -4.29
C TYR A 227 24.66 4.75 -5.78
N LYS A 228 23.78 4.30 -6.69
CA LYS A 228 23.96 4.28 -8.15
C LYS A 228 22.69 4.77 -8.88
N LEU A 229 21.88 5.61 -8.23
CA LEU A 229 20.52 5.95 -8.69
C LEU A 229 20.49 6.49 -10.13
N ALA A 230 21.48 7.28 -10.55
CA ALA A 230 21.59 7.78 -11.93
C ALA A 230 21.71 6.67 -13.00
N GLU A 231 22.25 5.50 -12.67
CA GLU A 231 22.28 4.32 -13.55
C GLU A 231 20.93 3.60 -13.61
N ASP A 232 20.20 3.59 -12.50
CA ASP A 232 18.96 2.82 -12.36
C ASP A 232 17.71 3.59 -12.83
N LEU A 233 17.73 4.93 -12.79
CA LEU A 233 16.60 5.75 -13.23
C LEU A 233 16.15 5.44 -14.67
N PRO A 234 17.03 5.36 -15.70
CA PRO A 234 16.63 4.96 -17.05
C PRO A 234 16.03 3.55 -17.14
N LEU A 235 16.43 2.62 -16.25
CA LEU A 235 15.90 1.26 -16.19
C LEU A 235 14.50 1.24 -15.57
N ILE A 236 14.27 2.08 -14.56
CA ILE A 236 12.97 2.28 -13.92
C ILE A 236 11.99 2.96 -14.90
N GLU A 237 12.43 3.99 -15.62
CA GLU A 237 11.65 4.62 -16.69
C GLU A 237 11.29 3.63 -17.81
N ALA A 238 12.20 2.74 -18.19
CA ALA A 238 11.91 1.69 -19.16
C ALA A 238 10.81 0.72 -18.67
N LYS A 239 10.73 0.43 -17.36
CA LYS A 239 9.62 -0.34 -16.77
C LYS A 239 8.29 0.41 -16.84
N VAL A 240 8.29 1.72 -16.59
CA VAL A 240 7.09 2.58 -16.74
C VAL A 240 6.63 2.64 -18.19
N ARG A 241 7.54 2.79 -19.16
CA ARG A 241 7.21 2.71 -20.59
C ARG A 241 6.62 1.35 -20.98
N ARG A 242 7.20 0.24 -20.52
CA ARG A 242 6.66 -1.12 -20.74
C ARG A 242 5.27 -1.32 -20.14
N LEU A 243 4.93 -0.68 -19.03
CA LEU A 243 3.54 -0.66 -18.51
C LEU A 243 2.60 0.07 -19.49
N ARG A 244 2.97 1.25 -20.00
CA ARG A 244 2.17 1.98 -21.01
C ARG A 244 2.05 1.20 -22.32
N GLU A 245 3.11 0.55 -22.79
CA GLU A 245 3.12 -0.33 -23.98
C GLU A 245 2.16 -1.53 -23.85
N LYS A 246 2.02 -2.08 -22.63
CA LYS A 246 1.00 -3.10 -22.30
C LYS A 246 -0.42 -2.55 -22.20
N GLY A 247 -0.61 -1.24 -22.42
CA GLY A 247 -1.89 -0.56 -22.33
C GLY A 247 -2.31 -0.15 -20.92
N ALA A 248 -1.36 0.08 -19.98
CA ALA A 248 -1.68 0.68 -18.69
C ALA A 248 -2.21 2.12 -18.88
N GLU A 249 -3.39 2.39 -18.34
CA GLU A 249 -4.09 3.67 -18.43
C GLU A 249 -3.87 4.52 -17.17
N LEU A 250 -3.72 3.86 -16.02
CA LEU A 250 -3.18 4.43 -14.78
C LEU A 250 -1.93 3.65 -14.40
N ILE A 251 -0.90 4.32 -13.87
CA ILE A 251 0.30 3.66 -13.31
C ILE A 251 0.48 4.04 -11.84
N VAL A 252 0.57 3.01 -11.01
CA VAL A 252 0.90 3.10 -9.58
C VAL A 252 2.28 2.47 -9.35
N VAL A 253 3.15 3.19 -8.65
CA VAL A 253 4.45 2.68 -8.20
C VAL A 253 4.49 2.64 -6.68
N VAL A 254 4.86 1.50 -6.12
CA VAL A 254 5.00 1.29 -4.67
C VAL A 254 6.48 1.18 -4.34
N LEU A 255 6.96 2.04 -3.44
CA LEU A 255 8.38 2.26 -3.19
C LEU A 255 8.73 2.07 -1.71
N HIS A 256 9.49 1.01 -1.43
CA HIS A 256 10.12 0.84 -0.13
C HIS A 256 11.49 1.56 -0.17
N TRP A 257 11.58 2.72 0.47
CA TRP A 257 12.64 3.71 0.22
C TRP A 257 12.86 4.74 1.34
N GLY A 258 14.01 5.42 1.33
CA GLY A 258 14.30 6.54 2.24
C GLY A 258 15.20 6.13 3.40
N GLU A 259 14.93 6.72 4.57
CA GLU A 259 15.69 6.50 5.80
C GLU A 259 14.71 6.07 6.89
N GLU A 260 15.00 4.99 7.63
CA GLU A 260 14.22 4.59 8.80
C GLU A 260 13.99 5.78 9.73
N TYR A 261 12.75 5.95 10.18
CA TYR A 261 12.34 6.98 11.14
C TYR A 261 12.48 8.44 10.66
N GLY A 262 12.94 8.66 9.42
CA GLY A 262 13.08 9.98 8.82
C GLY A 262 11.73 10.66 8.62
N LYS A 263 11.57 11.89 9.12
CA LYS A 263 10.30 12.66 9.03
C LYS A 263 10.11 13.44 7.72
N ALA A 264 11.08 13.41 6.82
CA ALA A 264 11.04 14.12 5.54
C ALA A 264 11.75 13.31 4.44
N PRO A 265 11.28 13.39 3.18
CA PRO A 265 11.87 12.64 2.09
C PRO A 265 13.25 13.18 1.71
N THR A 266 14.19 12.25 1.52
CA THR A 266 15.59 12.51 1.17
C THR A 266 15.75 13.09 -0.24
N ALA A 267 16.95 13.62 -0.55
CA ALA A 267 17.26 14.10 -1.89
C ALA A 267 17.13 12.99 -2.97
N GLY A 268 17.52 11.74 -2.64
CA GLY A 268 17.40 10.60 -3.53
C GLY A 268 15.95 10.23 -3.83
N GLN A 269 15.09 10.19 -2.81
CA GLN A 269 13.64 9.99 -3.00
C GLN A 269 13.06 11.09 -3.90
N ARG A 270 13.43 12.35 -3.68
CA ARG A 270 12.95 13.49 -4.49
C ARG A 270 13.37 13.40 -5.95
N LEU A 271 14.63 13.07 -6.22
CA LEU A 271 15.14 12.88 -7.58
C LEU A 271 14.38 11.75 -8.30
N MET A 272 14.17 10.62 -7.62
CA MET A 272 13.43 9.48 -8.16
C MET A 272 11.97 9.81 -8.45
N ALA A 273 11.28 10.50 -7.54
CA ALA A 273 9.90 10.93 -7.77
C ALA A 273 9.77 11.91 -8.95
N GLN A 274 10.73 12.81 -9.15
CA GLN A 274 10.74 13.72 -10.31
C GLN A 274 10.90 12.96 -11.64
N HIS A 275 11.70 11.89 -11.68
CA HIS A 275 11.83 11.03 -12.86
C HIS A 275 10.57 10.20 -13.10
N LEU A 276 9.95 9.64 -12.05
CA LEU A 276 8.67 8.92 -12.18
C LEU A 276 7.53 9.83 -12.68
N ALA A 277 7.45 11.06 -12.18
CA ALA A 277 6.51 12.07 -12.68
C ALA A 277 6.77 12.41 -14.15
N SER A 278 8.05 12.52 -14.54
CA SER A 278 8.47 12.77 -15.93
C SER A 278 8.17 11.58 -16.86
N ALA A 279 8.24 10.35 -16.35
CA ALA A 279 7.87 9.13 -17.05
C ALA A 279 6.34 8.91 -17.16
N GLY A 280 5.53 9.81 -16.60
CA GLY A 280 4.07 9.74 -16.67
C GLY A 280 3.47 8.73 -15.69
N VAL A 281 4.06 8.50 -14.52
CA VAL A 281 3.39 7.80 -13.41
C VAL A 281 2.24 8.66 -12.87
N ASP A 282 1.18 8.03 -12.38
CA ASP A 282 0.01 8.73 -11.82
C ASP A 282 0.08 8.80 -10.28
N LEU A 283 0.42 7.67 -9.62
CA LEU A 283 0.45 7.55 -8.16
C LEU A 283 1.75 6.90 -7.67
N VAL A 284 2.32 7.44 -6.60
CA VAL A 284 3.43 6.84 -5.83
C VAL A 284 3.03 6.69 -4.37
N PHE A 285 3.15 5.47 -3.87
CA PHE A 285 2.96 5.13 -2.45
C PHE A 285 4.27 4.65 -1.84
N GLY A 286 4.74 5.38 -0.83
CA GLY A 286 6.00 5.12 -0.15
C GLY A 286 5.86 4.35 1.16
N HIS A 287 6.89 3.58 1.46
CA HIS A 287 7.06 2.65 2.59
C HIS A 287 8.51 2.69 3.08
N HIS A 288 8.84 2.05 4.20
CA HIS A 288 10.16 1.96 4.88
C HIS A 288 10.43 2.93 6.06
N PRO A 289 10.16 4.24 6.02
CA PRO A 289 10.49 5.12 7.15
C PRO A 289 9.74 4.80 8.45
N HIS A 290 8.73 3.91 8.41
CA HIS A 290 7.87 3.51 9.53
C HIS A 290 7.18 4.67 10.27
N VAL A 291 7.20 5.87 9.69
CA VAL A 291 6.52 7.08 10.16
C VAL A 291 5.77 7.69 9.00
N VAL A 292 4.64 8.34 9.26
CA VAL A 292 3.94 9.09 8.21
C VAL A 292 4.84 10.26 7.76
N GLN A 293 4.99 10.40 6.44
CA GLN A 293 5.57 11.59 5.81
C GLN A 293 4.47 12.33 5.04
N LYS A 294 4.77 13.55 4.57
CA LYS A 294 3.81 14.39 3.83
C LYS A 294 3.25 13.67 2.58
N VAL A 295 2.15 14.20 2.06
CA VAL A 295 1.58 13.84 0.75
C VAL A 295 1.61 15.09 -0.12
N GLU A 296 2.05 14.99 -1.38
CA GLU A 296 2.05 16.12 -2.31
C GLU A 296 1.74 15.73 -3.77
N LEU A 297 1.35 16.72 -4.57
CA LEU A 297 1.18 16.58 -6.01
C LEU A 297 2.41 17.16 -6.72
N LEU A 298 3.17 16.33 -7.43
CA LEU A 298 4.27 16.77 -8.28
C LEU A 298 3.75 17.11 -9.69
N PRO A 299 4.26 18.17 -10.35
CA PRO A 299 3.94 18.45 -11.75
C PRO A 299 4.52 17.38 -12.67
N ARG A 300 3.81 17.10 -13.76
CA ARG A 300 4.28 16.26 -14.86
C ARG A 300 4.51 17.10 -16.13
N PRO A 301 5.30 16.62 -17.11
CA PRO A 301 5.51 17.31 -18.38
C PRO A 301 4.26 17.46 -19.27
N ASP A 302 3.21 16.66 -19.02
CA ASP A 302 1.94 16.66 -19.75
C ASP A 302 0.88 17.62 -19.15
N ASP A 303 1.34 18.65 -18.43
CA ASP A 303 0.56 19.52 -17.53
C ASP A 303 -0.21 18.81 -16.41
N GLY A 304 -0.12 17.48 -16.33
CA GLY A 304 -0.73 16.63 -15.32
C GLY A 304 -0.09 16.76 -13.93
N ARG A 305 -0.55 15.91 -13.02
CA ARG A 305 -0.05 15.82 -11.64
C ARG A 305 0.15 14.36 -11.26
N MET A 306 1.24 14.05 -10.58
CA MET A 306 1.48 12.76 -9.94
C MET A 306 1.32 12.91 -8.43
N LEU A 307 0.54 12.04 -7.79
CA LEU A 307 0.47 12.00 -6.33
C LEU A 307 1.68 11.26 -5.76
N VAL A 308 2.29 11.81 -4.71
CA VAL A 308 3.33 11.15 -3.93
C VAL A 308 2.95 11.19 -2.45
N ALA A 309 2.61 10.02 -1.90
CA ALA A 309 2.64 9.81 -0.45
C ALA A 309 4.03 9.27 -0.09
N TRP A 310 4.88 10.09 0.53
CA TRP A 310 6.31 9.77 0.66
C TRP A 310 6.59 8.61 1.61
N SER A 311 5.76 8.45 2.64
CA SER A 311 5.72 7.30 3.54
C SER A 311 4.33 7.23 4.17
N LEU A 312 3.68 6.06 4.09
CA LEU A 312 2.38 5.80 4.72
C LEU A 312 2.48 5.36 6.19
N GLY A 313 3.70 5.26 6.75
CA GLY A 313 3.93 4.79 8.12
C GLY A 313 3.64 3.30 8.31
N ASN A 314 3.40 2.88 9.55
CA ASN A 314 3.06 1.49 9.86
C ASN A 314 1.54 1.28 9.75
N PHE A 315 1.09 0.27 8.98
CA PHE A 315 -0.31 -0.16 9.04
C PHE A 315 -0.54 -1.12 10.21
N ILE A 316 0.36 -2.08 10.39
CA ILE A 316 0.40 -2.93 11.58
C ILE A 316 1.84 -3.31 11.92
N SER A 317 2.23 -3.08 13.18
CA SER A 317 3.53 -3.47 13.72
C SER A 317 3.50 -3.51 15.25
N ASN A 318 4.64 -3.84 15.90
CA ASN A 318 4.87 -3.64 17.34
C ASN A 318 5.99 -2.63 17.62
N GLN A 319 6.27 -1.71 16.69
CA GLN A 319 7.24 -0.63 16.85
C GLN A 319 6.70 0.46 17.79
N ARG A 320 6.63 0.14 19.08
CA ARG A 320 6.00 0.95 20.12
C ARG A 320 6.96 1.89 20.85
N TYR A 321 6.38 2.96 21.41
CA TYR A 321 7.07 3.92 22.26
C TYR A 321 7.81 3.28 23.43
N GLU A 322 7.28 2.19 24.03
CA GLU A 322 7.96 1.53 25.14
C GLU A 322 9.37 1.04 24.78
N PHE A 323 9.59 0.62 23.53
CA PHE A 323 10.86 0.08 23.05
C PHE A 323 11.69 1.13 22.31
N LEU A 324 11.09 1.84 21.35
CA LEU A 324 11.81 2.77 20.46
C LEU A 324 11.93 4.20 21.02
N LYS A 325 11.15 4.55 22.04
CA LYS A 325 10.97 5.94 22.53
C LYS A 325 10.46 6.93 21.45
N ARG A 326 9.86 6.39 20.39
CA ARG A 326 9.21 7.09 19.28
C ARG A 326 7.71 6.75 19.28
N ARG A 327 6.84 7.75 19.05
CA ARG A 327 5.38 7.55 19.02
C ARG A 327 4.82 7.53 17.60
N ASP A 328 5.46 8.29 16.73
CA ASP A 328 5.26 8.36 15.28
C ASP A 328 5.47 7.03 14.55
N THR A 329 6.04 6.01 15.22
CA THR A 329 6.12 4.63 14.70
C THR A 329 4.89 3.77 15.03
N GLU A 330 3.98 4.28 15.85
CA GLU A 330 2.65 3.69 16.08
C GLU A 330 1.60 4.24 15.11
N ASP A 331 1.97 5.26 14.33
CA ASP A 331 1.12 6.03 13.43
C ASP A 331 1.19 5.48 11.99
N GLY A 332 0.07 5.57 11.27
CA GLY A 332 -0.04 5.15 9.88
C GLY A 332 -1.07 5.95 9.11
N LEU A 333 -1.16 5.69 7.80
CA LEU A 333 -2.09 6.34 6.90
C LEU A 333 -2.74 5.32 5.96
N LEU A 334 -4.07 5.36 5.86
CA LEU A 334 -4.78 4.84 4.70
C LEU A 334 -4.98 5.99 3.72
N MET A 335 -4.33 5.89 2.57
CA MET A 335 -4.42 6.86 1.48
C MET A 335 -5.45 6.36 0.46
N ARG A 336 -6.55 7.10 0.29
CA ARG A 336 -7.55 6.85 -0.74
C ARG A 336 -7.37 7.83 -1.90
N VAL A 337 -7.42 7.32 -3.12
CA VAL A 337 -7.35 8.12 -4.34
C VAL A 337 -8.45 7.69 -5.28
N VAL A 338 -9.30 8.64 -5.65
CA VAL A 338 -10.33 8.45 -6.66
C VAL A 338 -9.86 9.14 -7.93
N MET A 339 -9.56 8.34 -8.95
CA MET A 339 -9.26 8.81 -10.30
C MET A 339 -10.53 8.79 -11.13
N GLU A 340 -10.77 9.83 -11.93
CA GLU A 340 -11.87 9.85 -12.90
C GLU A 340 -11.46 10.43 -14.25
N ARG A 341 -12.22 10.09 -15.31
CA ARG A 341 -12.13 10.69 -16.64
C ARG A 341 -13.49 10.67 -17.33
N ASP A 342 -13.72 11.60 -18.26
CA ASP A 342 -14.98 11.76 -19.00
C ASP A 342 -15.18 10.72 -20.12
N GLY A 343 -14.54 9.56 -20.01
CA GLY A 343 -14.63 8.45 -20.98
C GLY A 343 -13.25 7.93 -21.45
N PRO A 344 -13.23 6.80 -22.17
CA PRO A 344 -11.99 6.19 -22.68
C PRO A 344 -11.14 7.16 -23.51
N GLY A 345 -9.83 7.13 -23.29
CA GLY A 345 -8.87 8.01 -23.99
C GLY A 345 -8.88 9.49 -23.56
N ARG A 346 -9.76 9.90 -22.63
CA ARG A 346 -9.71 11.24 -22.00
C ARG A 346 -8.66 11.28 -20.88
N PRO A 347 -8.06 12.45 -20.59
CA PRO A 347 -7.12 12.60 -19.48
C PRO A 347 -7.75 12.22 -18.14
N TRP A 348 -6.96 11.55 -17.30
CA TRP A 348 -7.32 11.28 -15.92
C TRP A 348 -7.16 12.53 -15.04
N ARG A 349 -8.05 12.68 -14.07
CA ARG A 349 -7.98 13.70 -13.02
C ARG A 349 -8.27 13.08 -11.66
N PHE A 350 -7.84 13.76 -10.60
CA PHE A 350 -8.20 13.43 -9.23
C PHE A 350 -9.63 13.92 -8.95
N ALA A 351 -10.57 13.00 -8.76
CA ALA A 351 -11.91 13.32 -8.26
C ALA A 351 -11.87 13.59 -6.74
N GLN A 352 -11.09 12.77 -6.03
CA GLN A 352 -10.87 12.88 -4.60
C GLN A 352 -9.48 12.37 -4.26
N ILE A 353 -8.80 13.10 -3.40
CA ILE A 353 -7.62 12.66 -2.66
C ILE A 353 -8.08 12.66 -1.20
N GLY A 354 -7.80 11.60 -0.46
CA GLY A 354 -8.30 11.39 0.90
C GLY A 354 -7.29 10.64 1.75
N ALA A 355 -7.13 11.05 3.00
CA ALA A 355 -6.17 10.46 3.92
C ALA A 355 -6.83 10.22 5.27
N VAL A 356 -6.82 8.97 5.75
CA VAL A 356 -7.35 8.57 7.06
C VAL A 356 -6.16 8.32 7.99
N PRO A 357 -5.95 9.17 9.02
CA PRO A 357 -4.97 8.92 10.07
C PRO A 357 -5.29 7.64 10.84
N LEU A 358 -4.30 6.77 11.01
CA LEU A 358 -4.41 5.48 11.70
C LEU A 358 -3.47 5.41 12.90
N TRP A 359 -3.85 4.64 13.90
CA TRP A 359 -2.99 4.27 15.03
C TRP A 359 -3.13 2.78 15.35
N VAL A 360 -2.00 2.11 15.62
CA VAL A 360 -1.99 0.70 16.02
C VAL A 360 -2.20 0.57 17.53
N HIS A 361 -3.46 0.56 17.96
CA HIS A 361 -3.83 0.46 19.37
C HIS A 361 -3.44 -0.90 19.95
N ARG A 362 -2.43 -0.94 20.83
CA ARG A 362 -2.19 -2.10 21.71
C ARG A 362 -2.93 -1.91 23.02
N HIS A 363 -3.78 -2.86 23.38
CA HIS A 363 -4.47 -2.85 24.67
C HIS A 363 -4.47 -4.26 25.29
N LEU A 364 -4.64 -4.32 26.61
CA LEU A 364 -4.69 -5.57 27.35
C LEU A 364 -6.14 -5.88 27.71
N ARG A 365 -6.64 -7.06 27.33
CA ARG A 365 -7.99 -7.54 27.66
C ARG A 365 -7.88 -8.92 28.29
N ALA A 366 -8.43 -9.07 29.50
CA ALA A 366 -8.38 -10.32 30.27
C ALA A 366 -6.97 -10.96 30.40
N GLY A 367 -5.91 -10.14 30.41
CA GLY A 367 -4.52 -10.60 30.52
C GLY A 367 -3.81 -10.90 29.19
N THR A 368 -4.53 -10.88 28.06
CA THR A 368 -3.97 -11.05 26.71
C THR A 368 -3.87 -9.70 26.01
N TRP A 369 -2.80 -9.49 25.23
CA TRP A 369 -2.70 -8.30 24.38
C TRP A 369 -3.66 -8.40 23.20
N HIS A 370 -4.07 -7.26 22.66
CA HIS A 370 -4.81 -7.16 21.40
C HIS A 370 -4.25 -5.98 20.61
N TYR A 371 -4.25 -6.10 19.30
CA TYR A 371 -3.84 -5.08 18.35
C TYR A 371 -5.07 -4.70 17.54
N HIS A 372 -5.40 -3.42 17.42
CA HIS A 372 -6.45 -2.96 16.50
C HIS A 372 -5.94 -1.74 15.73
N ILE A 373 -6.18 -1.73 14.42
CA ILE A 373 -5.86 -0.59 13.56
C ILE A 373 -7.04 0.39 13.64
N LEU A 374 -6.87 1.51 14.34
CA LEU A 374 -7.97 2.45 14.59
C LEU A 374 -7.98 3.57 13.54
N PRO A 375 -9.08 3.77 12.78
CA PRO A 375 -9.29 5.01 12.03
C PRO A 375 -9.58 6.14 13.03
N LEU A 376 -8.65 7.09 13.13
CA LEU A 376 -8.62 8.03 14.26
C LEU A 376 -9.75 9.06 14.27
N VAL A 377 -10.33 9.36 13.11
CA VAL A 377 -11.48 10.29 13.00
C VAL A 377 -12.69 9.70 13.71
N GLU A 378 -13.04 8.45 13.39
CA GLU A 378 -14.14 7.71 14.00
C GLU A 378 -13.82 7.30 15.44
N ALA A 379 -12.58 6.88 15.72
CA ALA A 379 -12.17 6.46 17.05
C ALA A 379 -12.19 7.59 18.09
N LEU A 380 -11.79 8.81 17.70
CA LEU A 380 -11.89 9.99 18.58
C LEU A 380 -13.31 10.57 18.66
N ALA A 381 -14.20 10.24 17.72
CA ALA A 381 -15.61 10.60 17.77
C ALA A 381 -16.46 9.64 18.63
N ASN A 382 -16.03 8.38 18.78
CA ASN A 382 -16.73 7.36 19.59
C ASN A 382 -15.74 6.47 20.36
N GLU A 383 -15.01 7.07 21.30
CA GLU A 383 -13.90 6.45 22.04
C GLU A 383 -14.23 5.06 22.60
N ALA A 384 -15.43 4.86 23.14
CA ALA A 384 -15.88 3.58 23.71
C ALA A 384 -16.08 2.46 22.67
N ALA A 385 -16.54 2.78 21.45
CA ALA A 385 -16.74 1.77 20.41
C ALA A 385 -15.42 1.20 19.85
N PHE A 386 -14.32 1.94 20.00
CA PHE A 386 -12.97 1.57 19.56
C PHE A 386 -12.05 1.17 20.74
N GLY A 387 -12.62 0.95 21.93
CA GLY A 387 -11.90 0.46 23.11
C GLY A 387 -10.92 1.45 23.74
N LEU A 388 -11.08 2.76 23.52
CA LEU A 388 -10.23 3.80 24.11
C LEU A 388 -10.63 4.06 25.58
N ASP A 389 -10.62 3.01 26.39
CA ASP A 389 -11.22 2.97 27.73
C ASP A 389 -10.38 3.69 28.80
N THR A 390 -9.07 3.83 28.59
CA THR A 390 -8.13 4.44 29.55
C THR A 390 -7.74 5.88 29.19
N PRO A 391 -7.30 6.70 30.18
CA PRO A 391 -6.72 8.01 29.89
C PRO A 391 -5.50 7.95 28.96
N ASP A 392 -4.64 6.93 29.08
CA ASP A 392 -3.46 6.76 28.21
C ASP A 392 -3.87 6.43 26.77
N SER A 393 -4.81 5.49 26.55
CA SER A 393 -5.28 5.14 25.21
C SER A 393 -5.94 6.32 24.49
N ARG A 394 -6.78 7.11 25.19
CA ARG A 394 -7.38 8.34 24.62
C ARG A 394 -6.32 9.39 24.30
N TRP A 395 -5.36 9.59 25.20
CA TRP A 395 -4.27 10.53 24.99
C TRP A 395 -3.38 10.12 23.80
N ARG A 396 -3.01 8.83 23.68
CA ARG A 396 -2.22 8.31 22.56
C ARG A 396 -2.93 8.45 21.22
N ALA A 397 -4.20 8.06 21.13
CA ALA A 397 -4.99 8.21 19.91
C ALA A 397 -5.07 9.68 19.46
N ARG A 398 -5.28 10.61 20.41
CA ARG A 398 -5.29 12.06 20.14
C ARG A 398 -3.92 12.57 19.70
N ASN A 399 -2.86 12.20 20.40
CA ASN A 399 -1.48 12.53 20.03
C ASN A 399 -1.11 12.01 18.63
N SER A 400 -1.52 10.79 18.28
CA SER A 400 -1.29 10.17 16.96
C SER A 400 -2.00 10.96 15.85
N TRP A 401 -3.25 11.37 16.10
CA TRP A 401 -4.01 12.22 15.19
C TRP A 401 -3.34 13.60 15.03
N GLU A 402 -2.96 14.26 16.14
CA GLU A 402 -2.28 15.55 16.11
C GLU A 402 -0.95 15.50 15.35
N GLN A 403 -0.12 14.47 15.58
CA GLN A 403 1.15 14.28 14.87
C GLN A 403 0.94 14.02 13.37
N THR A 404 0.00 13.14 13.01
CA THR A 404 -0.31 12.83 11.61
C THR A 404 -0.85 14.06 10.88
N MET A 405 -1.81 14.79 11.49
CA MET A 405 -2.38 16.00 10.89
C MET A 405 -1.37 17.14 10.79
N ALA A 406 -0.38 17.23 11.69
CA ALA A 406 0.72 18.18 11.58
C ALA A 406 1.67 17.88 10.40
N VAL A 407 1.87 16.60 10.07
CA VAL A 407 2.68 16.17 8.91
C VAL A 407 1.95 16.42 7.59
N LEU A 408 0.64 16.16 7.55
CA LEU A 408 -0.19 16.39 6.35
C LEU A 408 -0.44 17.89 6.12
N GLY A 409 -0.61 18.66 7.20
CA GLY A 409 -0.77 20.12 7.18
C GLY A 409 -2.16 20.61 6.72
N PRO A 410 -2.51 21.87 7.02
CA PRO A 410 -3.80 22.44 6.64
C PRO A 410 -3.89 22.58 5.12
N GLY A 411 -4.82 21.86 4.49
CA GLY A 411 -4.98 21.84 3.03
C GLY A 411 -4.39 20.61 2.33
N SER A 412 -3.78 19.67 3.07
CA SER A 412 -3.79 18.28 2.62
C SER A 412 -5.24 17.85 2.37
N ALA A 413 -5.46 17.03 1.35
CA ALA A 413 -6.79 16.58 0.98
C ALA A 413 -7.29 15.52 1.97
N THR A 414 -7.66 15.98 3.16
CA THR A 414 -8.26 15.20 4.25
C THR A 414 -9.77 15.37 4.19
N VAL A 415 -10.37 14.95 3.08
CA VAL A 415 -11.81 14.70 3.05
C VAL A 415 -12.05 13.52 3.99
N PRO A 416 -12.83 13.66 5.08
CA PRO A 416 -13.13 12.54 5.95
C PRO A 416 -13.87 11.47 5.13
N ILE A 417 -13.22 10.32 4.97
CA ILE A 417 -13.81 9.17 4.29
C ILE A 417 -14.65 8.45 5.32
N HIS A 418 -15.89 8.88 5.47
CA HIS A 418 -16.84 8.04 6.16
C HIS A 418 -17.11 6.80 5.29
N PRO A 419 -16.95 5.58 5.81
CA PRO A 419 -17.56 4.42 5.16
C PRO A 419 -19.08 4.68 5.11
N PRO A 420 -19.79 4.36 4.01
CA PRO A 420 -21.20 4.73 3.81
C PRO A 420 -22.18 3.89 4.66
N LEU A 421 -21.72 3.31 5.77
CA LEU A 421 -22.51 2.52 6.70
C LEU A 421 -22.52 3.20 8.08
N PRO A 422 -23.69 3.40 8.71
CA PRO A 422 -23.76 3.91 10.07
C PRO A 422 -23.12 2.92 11.06
N LEU A 423 -22.48 3.46 12.10
CA LEU A 423 -21.82 2.71 13.19
C LEU A 423 -22.73 1.65 13.87
N ALA A 424 -24.05 1.74 13.68
CA ALA A 424 -25.04 0.76 14.13
C ALA A 424 -24.84 -0.67 13.58
N SER A 425 -24.10 -0.85 12.48
CA SER A 425 -23.85 -2.17 11.87
C SER A 425 -22.86 -3.04 12.65
N PHE A 426 -22.19 -2.53 13.70
CA PHE A 426 -21.27 -3.32 14.54
C PHE A 426 -21.96 -4.14 15.64
N SER A 427 -23.30 -4.20 15.66
CA SER A 427 -24.03 -5.07 16.58
C SER A 427 -24.18 -6.49 16.03
N LEU A 428 -23.56 -7.46 16.73
CA LEU A 428 -23.77 -8.91 16.60
C LEU A 428 -23.35 -9.57 15.27
N LEU A 429 -22.04 -9.72 15.06
CA LEU A 429 -21.46 -10.89 14.38
C LEU A 429 -20.69 -11.79 15.37
N THR A 430 -21.32 -12.11 16.49
CA THR A 430 -20.97 -13.31 17.30
C THR A 430 -21.66 -14.54 16.71
N ALA A 431 -21.34 -14.84 15.44
CA ALA A 431 -21.68 -16.11 14.83
C ALA A 431 -20.39 -16.96 14.79
N VAL A 432 -20.30 -17.94 15.69
CA VAL A 432 -19.31 -19.01 15.58
C VAL A 432 -19.60 -19.73 14.26
N VAL A 433 -18.72 -19.57 13.27
CA VAL A 433 -18.75 -20.38 12.06
C VAL A 433 -18.28 -21.78 12.45
N PRO A 434 -19.14 -22.82 12.45
CA PRO A 434 -18.65 -24.18 12.61
C PRO A 434 -17.79 -24.52 11.39
N PRO A 435 -16.72 -25.33 11.54
CA PRO A 435 -15.85 -25.67 10.42
C PRO A 435 -16.66 -26.35 9.31
N SER A 436 -16.64 -25.74 8.12
CA SER A 436 -17.23 -26.34 6.93
C SER A 436 -16.59 -27.71 6.70
N ALA A 437 -17.40 -28.75 6.58
CA ALA A 437 -16.92 -30.06 6.17
C ALA A 437 -16.21 -29.93 4.82
N ALA A 438 -15.02 -30.53 4.71
CA ALA A 438 -14.29 -30.57 3.45
C ALA A 438 -15.09 -31.38 2.40
N PRO A 439 -15.06 -31.00 1.11
CA PRO A 439 -15.66 -31.81 0.06
C PRO A 439 -14.98 -33.18 0.01
N ALA A 440 -15.78 -34.24 -0.07
CA ALA A 440 -15.29 -35.61 -0.07
C ALA A 440 -14.36 -35.85 -1.28
N ALA A 441 -13.17 -36.39 -1.02
CA ALA A 441 -12.26 -36.81 -2.08
C ALA A 441 -12.86 -38.00 -2.86
N PRO A 442 -12.66 -38.08 -4.19
CA PRO A 442 -13.14 -39.21 -4.98
C PRO A 442 -12.39 -40.49 -4.59
N ALA A 443 -13.14 -41.59 -4.46
CA ALA A 443 -12.59 -42.87 -4.03
C ALA A 443 -11.59 -43.45 -5.04
N THR A 444 -10.37 -43.71 -4.59
CA THR A 444 -9.39 -44.52 -5.32
C THR A 444 -9.61 -46.01 -5.02
N PRO A 445 -9.43 -46.91 -6.00
CA PRO A 445 -9.68 -48.35 -5.82
C PRO A 445 -8.60 -49.00 -4.95
N ALA A 446 -9.01 -50.01 -4.17
CA ALA A 446 -8.14 -50.70 -3.22
C ALA A 446 -7.04 -51.55 -3.90
N VAL A 447 -5.84 -51.48 -3.33
CA VAL A 447 -4.72 -52.41 -3.62
C VAL A 447 -4.57 -53.32 -2.38
N PRO A 448 -4.44 -54.65 -2.54
CA PRO A 448 -4.47 -55.59 -1.41
C PRO A 448 -3.22 -55.53 -0.53
N ALA A 449 -3.40 -55.83 0.76
CA ALA A 449 -2.35 -55.78 1.78
C ALA A 449 -1.33 -56.92 1.64
N VAL A 450 -0.08 -56.62 1.98
CA VAL A 450 1.01 -57.59 2.18
C VAL A 450 1.29 -57.70 3.69
N PRO A 451 1.41 -58.91 4.28
CA PRO A 451 1.57 -59.08 5.73
C PRO A 451 2.99 -58.76 6.23
N PRO A 452 3.17 -58.47 7.53
CA PRO A 452 4.46 -58.10 8.10
C PRO A 452 5.39 -59.31 8.30
N ALA A 453 6.67 -59.16 7.95
CA ALA A 453 7.71 -60.11 8.32
C ALA A 453 8.30 -59.74 9.69
N SER A 454 8.22 -60.67 10.63
CA SER A 454 8.81 -60.58 11.96
C SER A 454 10.25 -61.13 12.00
N SER A 455 11.18 -60.42 12.62
CA SER A 455 12.30 -61.04 13.34
C SER A 455 12.88 -60.08 14.40
N SER A 456 13.34 -60.67 15.50
CA SER A 456 13.74 -60.03 16.76
C SER A 456 15.24 -60.18 17.04
N VAL A 457 15.69 -59.76 18.25
CA VAL A 457 16.99 -60.04 18.90
C VAL A 457 18.16 -59.12 18.49
N SER A 458 19.02 -58.58 19.38
CA SER A 458 18.89 -58.19 20.80
C SER A 458 20.06 -57.27 21.24
N SER A 459 19.85 -56.51 22.32
CA SER A 459 20.84 -56.11 23.37
C SER A 459 22.36 -56.07 23.09
N ALA A 460 22.99 -54.91 23.37
CA ALA A 460 24.03 -54.79 24.41
C ALA A 460 24.43 -53.32 24.68
N SER A 461 24.48 -52.92 25.95
CA SER A 461 25.32 -51.80 26.44
C SER A 461 26.69 -52.35 26.86
N PRO A 462 27.74 -51.52 27.04
CA PRO A 462 27.97 -50.99 28.40
C PRO A 462 28.61 -49.57 28.48
N SER A 463 28.44 -48.93 29.64
CA SER A 463 29.35 -47.90 30.20
C SER A 463 30.31 -48.58 31.19
N PRO A 464 31.50 -48.02 31.50
CA PRO A 464 31.68 -46.87 32.40
C PRO A 464 32.81 -45.90 31.90
N SER A 465 33.45 -44.96 32.62
CA SER A 465 33.40 -44.51 34.04
C SER A 465 33.88 -43.05 34.16
N SER A 466 33.52 -42.36 35.26
CA SER A 466 34.13 -41.09 35.73
C SER A 466 35.36 -41.37 36.64
N PRO A 467 36.17 -40.37 37.08
CA PRO A 467 35.77 -39.53 38.23
C PRO A 467 36.32 -38.07 38.31
N SER A 468 35.75 -37.29 39.25
CA SER A 468 36.36 -36.14 40.00
C SER A 468 36.78 -34.86 39.26
N SER A 469 36.68 -33.63 39.82
CA SER A 469 36.03 -33.14 41.06
C SER A 469 36.06 -31.59 41.16
N CYS A 470 35.20 -31.03 42.03
CA CYS A 470 35.29 -29.70 42.68
C CYS A 470 35.04 -28.39 41.89
N SER A 471 34.00 -27.66 42.32
CA SER A 471 33.94 -26.19 42.29
C SER A 471 34.66 -25.62 43.54
N PRO A 472 35.04 -24.32 43.56
CA PRO A 472 34.10 -23.31 44.08
C PRO A 472 34.18 -21.92 43.39
N SER A 473 33.11 -21.12 43.60
CA SER A 473 33.12 -19.64 43.53
C SER A 473 33.33 -19.07 44.95
N PRO A 474 33.62 -17.76 45.20
CA PRO A 474 33.33 -16.59 44.35
C PRO A 474 34.43 -15.49 44.33
N ALA A 475 34.03 -14.27 43.91
CA ALA A 475 34.62 -12.94 44.14
C ALA A 475 35.37 -12.27 42.96
N ALA A 476 35.24 -10.93 42.92
CA ALA A 476 35.65 -10.06 41.81
C ALA A 476 36.99 -9.36 42.08
N PRO A 477 37.59 -8.74 41.04
CA PRO A 477 38.44 -7.57 41.20
C PRO A 477 37.81 -6.29 40.65
N THR A 478 38.24 -5.17 41.22
CA THR A 478 37.73 -3.81 40.99
C THR A 478 38.54 -3.03 39.94
N ALA A 479 38.00 -1.84 39.61
CA ALA A 479 38.71 -0.62 39.17
C ALA A 479 38.76 -0.28 37.67
N ARG A 480 38.32 0.97 37.41
CA ARG A 480 38.35 1.70 36.13
C ARG A 480 39.75 2.27 35.83
N PRO A 481 40.08 2.58 34.57
CA PRO A 481 40.86 3.77 34.25
C PRO A 481 39.94 5.02 34.22
N ARG A 482 40.42 6.12 34.82
CA ARG A 482 39.76 7.44 34.76
C ARG A 482 40.01 8.09 33.39
N ARG A 483 39.06 8.86 32.87
CA ARG A 483 39.36 10.08 32.11
C ARG A 483 38.76 11.27 32.85
N SER A 484 39.61 12.22 33.23
CA SER A 484 39.22 13.43 33.94
C SER A 484 38.70 14.50 32.98
N THR A 485 37.77 15.29 33.47
CA THR A 485 37.22 16.50 32.88
C THR A 485 38.18 17.70 32.99
N ALA A 486 37.85 18.76 32.23
CA ALA A 486 38.13 20.18 32.51
C ALA A 486 39.48 20.77 32.02
N PRO A 487 39.61 22.12 31.88
CA PRO A 487 38.66 23.05 31.21
C PRO A 487 39.33 24.25 30.46
N LEU A 488 38.50 25.22 30.02
CA LEU A 488 38.77 26.67 29.77
C LEU A 488 39.45 27.10 28.43
N PRO A 489 39.34 28.39 28.01
CA PRO A 489 38.40 29.46 28.39
C PRO A 489 37.71 30.18 27.19
N ALA A 490 36.86 31.17 27.47
CA ALA A 490 36.31 32.13 26.52
C ALA A 490 36.67 33.58 26.89
N ALA A 491 36.91 34.44 25.87
CA ALA A 491 36.94 35.92 25.87
C ALA A 491 37.70 36.40 24.59
N SER A 492 37.42 37.54 23.93
CA SER A 492 36.30 38.51 23.99
C SER A 492 36.33 39.44 22.75
N SER A 493 35.24 40.18 22.53
CA SER A 493 35.17 41.56 21.96
C SER A 493 35.66 41.87 20.52
N ALA A 494 34.80 42.58 19.77
CA ALA A 494 35.04 43.15 18.44
C ALA A 494 35.83 44.51 18.47
N PRO A 495 35.99 45.22 17.33
CA PRO A 495 34.94 46.19 16.97
C PRO A 495 34.63 46.31 15.46
N SER A 496 33.59 47.11 15.16
CA SER A 496 33.08 47.49 13.84
C SER A 496 33.86 48.65 13.20
N SER A 497 33.91 48.71 11.87
CA SER A 497 34.03 49.98 11.14
C SER A 497 33.23 49.95 9.81
N ALA A 498 32.59 51.07 9.51
CA ALA A 498 31.92 51.38 8.25
C ALA A 498 32.24 52.85 7.89
N LEU A 499 32.29 53.17 6.59
CA LEU A 499 32.44 54.47 5.89
C LEU A 499 33.16 54.17 4.55
N ALA A 500 32.96 54.84 3.40
CA ALA A 500 31.94 55.78 2.93
C ALA A 500 32.00 55.83 1.37
N SER A 501 30.98 56.38 0.71
CA SER A 501 31.06 56.77 -0.72
C SER A 501 31.90 58.04 -0.92
N PRO A 502 32.30 58.34 -2.18
CA PRO A 502 31.81 59.60 -2.74
C PRO A 502 31.33 59.51 -4.21
N ARG A 503 30.71 60.60 -4.68
CA ARG A 503 30.14 60.79 -6.03
C ARG A 503 31.08 61.60 -6.93
N ARG A 504 30.94 61.38 -8.26
CA ARG A 504 31.09 62.36 -9.36
C ARG A 504 32.54 62.82 -9.67
N PRO A 505 32.84 63.42 -10.84
CA PRO A 505 32.04 64.37 -11.66
C PRO A 505 30.71 63.87 -12.26
#